data_AF-A0A072P4G6-F1
#
_entry.id   AF-A0A072P4G6-F1
#
_cell.length_a   1.000
_cell.length_b   1.000
_cell.length_c   1.000
_cell.angle_alpha   90.00
_cell.angle_beta   90.00
_cell.angle_gamma   90.00
#
_symmetry.space_group_name_H-M   'P 1'
#
loop_
_entity.id
_entity.type
_entity.pdbx_description
1 polymer ?
#
loop_
_entity_poly.entity_id
_entity_poly.type
_entity_poly.pdbx_seq_one_letter_code
_entity_poly.pdbx_strand_id
1 'polypeptide(L)'
;MSLNRSLQGRAKLVAEIGVQVNEDSDQGWPPRHCCDTFTAHNRCPQHPQSCVVELRYRHSGSLGTQEEVYIALLGPGDYEYIAAFLVIVAAGAIVVPIYHALPVSEALYYTKKVGAVAVLYSASCLKKGEELGENLNATGNLTFQAINIRPLVLQELVPKDNLVISSTEYLDPNLLGLVIFTSGTTGPLKAAVIRRAYLNEIPLELEDLRDFKKDDCILHLLSVHRVTGIGVNILPFLFVGASIEFQGGQFESRQTWERLRQGGVTVFSGVPTLYVRMM
;
A
#
# COMPACT_ATOMS: atom_id res chain seq x y z
N MET A 1 -3.89 14.87 -40.31
CA MET A 1 -5.19 14.49 -39.68
C MET A 1 -5.22 12.99 -39.35
N SER A 2 -4.36 12.49 -38.45
CA SER A 2 -4.41 11.07 -38.04
C SER A 2 -3.92 10.83 -36.61
N LEU A 3 -4.34 11.69 -35.67
CA LEU A 3 -4.13 11.52 -34.23
C LEU A 3 -5.50 11.46 -33.56
N ASN A 4 -6.26 10.36 -33.74
CA ASN A 4 -7.51 10.18 -32.97
C ASN A 4 -8.13 8.77 -32.96
N ARG A 5 -7.34 7.69 -33.05
CA ARG A 5 -7.90 6.32 -33.00
C ARG A 5 -7.41 5.42 -31.87
N SER A 6 -6.46 5.83 -31.03
CA SER A 6 -5.99 5.01 -29.89
C SER A 6 -6.63 5.35 -28.53
N LEU A 7 -7.54 6.34 -28.46
CA LEU A 7 -8.09 6.82 -27.18
C LEU A 7 -9.47 6.25 -26.82
N GLN A 8 -10.08 5.41 -27.67
CA GLN A 8 -11.46 4.93 -27.49
C GLN A 8 -11.61 3.62 -26.70
N GLY A 9 -10.53 2.99 -26.26
CA GLY A 9 -10.56 1.74 -25.49
C GLY A 9 -10.10 1.91 -24.03
N ARG A 10 -10.55 2.95 -23.31
CA ARG A 10 -10.02 3.23 -21.97
C ARG A 10 -10.91 2.69 -20.84
N ALA A 11 -10.29 1.85 -20.02
CA ALA A 11 -10.81 1.13 -18.87
C ALA A 11 -11.63 1.98 -17.91
N LYS A 12 -12.75 1.43 -17.43
CA LYS A 12 -13.37 1.86 -16.16
C LYS A 12 -12.65 1.15 -15.02
N LEU A 13 -11.63 1.79 -14.45
CA LEU A 13 -11.04 1.32 -13.21
C LEU A 13 -11.98 1.71 -12.06
N VAL A 14 -12.80 0.78 -11.59
CA VAL A 14 -13.54 0.91 -10.33
C VAL A 14 -12.77 0.09 -9.30
N ALA A 15 -12.01 0.74 -8.42
CA ALA A 15 -11.43 0.06 -7.28
C ALA A 15 -12.34 0.31 -6.07
N GLU A 16 -13.27 -0.59 -5.83
CA GLU A 16 -13.87 -0.74 -4.50
C GLU A 16 -12.89 -1.61 -3.71
N ILE A 17 -12.08 -0.98 -2.86
CA ILE A 17 -11.19 -1.66 -1.91
C ILE A 17 -11.89 -1.62 -0.58
N GLY A 18 -12.10 -2.79 0.02
CA GLY A 18 -12.78 -2.92 1.29
C GLY A 18 -11.92 -3.54 2.41
N VAL A 19 -12.05 -3.01 3.63
CA VAL A 19 -11.37 -3.44 4.87
C VAL A 19 -12.37 -3.77 5.98
N GLN A 20 -12.42 -5.00 6.50
CA GLN A 20 -13.36 -5.38 7.57
C GLN A 20 -12.71 -5.56 8.95
N VAL A 21 -13.49 -5.20 9.98
CA VAL A 21 -13.24 -5.49 11.40
C VAL A 21 -14.41 -6.32 11.91
N ASN A 22 -14.14 -7.44 12.61
CA ASN A 22 -15.20 -8.30 13.17
C ASN A 22 -15.05 -8.41 14.71
N GLU A 23 -16.13 -8.23 15.44
CA GLU A 23 -16.24 -8.43 16.89
C GLU A 23 -17.20 -9.59 17.14
N ASP A 24 -16.71 -10.74 17.61
CA ASP A 24 -17.55 -11.79 18.20
C ASP A 24 -17.16 -11.95 19.68
N SER A 25 -18.15 -11.69 20.53
CA SER A 25 -18.09 -11.76 21.99
C SER A 25 -18.36 -13.16 22.51
N ASP A 26 -17.47 -13.71 23.33
CA ASP A 26 -17.85 -14.29 24.63
C ASP A 26 -16.63 -14.65 25.49
N GLN A 27 -16.75 -14.37 26.78
CA GLN A 27 -15.78 -14.60 27.89
C GLN A 27 -14.73 -13.50 28.12
N GLY A 28 -14.93 -12.76 29.21
CA GLY A 28 -14.21 -11.54 29.54
C GLY A 28 -12.80 -11.72 30.07
N TRP A 29 -11.97 -10.68 29.87
CA TRP A 29 -10.78 -10.20 30.64
C TRP A 29 -10.18 -8.94 29.93
N PRO A 30 -9.15 -8.23 30.47
CA PRO A 30 -9.12 -6.80 30.85
C PRO A 30 -8.88 -5.78 29.68
N PRO A 31 -8.83 -4.44 29.92
CA PRO A 31 -9.24 -3.44 28.92
C PRO A 31 -8.13 -2.82 28.02
N ARG A 32 -8.49 -2.72 26.72
CA ARG A 32 -8.27 -1.64 25.71
C ARG A 32 -6.96 -1.53 24.89
N HIS A 33 -7.19 -1.38 23.57
CA HIS A 33 -6.34 -0.85 22.46
C HIS A 33 -5.56 -1.88 21.62
N CYS A 34 -6.16 -2.42 20.55
CA CYS A 34 -5.54 -3.49 19.76
C CYS A 34 -5.90 -3.49 18.24
N CYS A 35 -6.36 -2.37 17.67
CA CYS A 35 -6.45 -2.24 16.20
C CYS A 35 -5.06 -1.92 15.66
N ASP A 36 -4.48 -2.78 14.81
CA ASP A 36 -3.54 -2.45 13.70
C ASP A 36 -2.71 -3.67 13.20
N THR A 37 -3.05 -4.92 13.54
CA THR A 37 -2.22 -6.11 13.21
C THR A 37 -2.65 -6.86 11.93
N PHE A 38 -1.76 -7.02 10.94
CA PHE A 38 -1.93 -7.91 9.77
C PHE A 38 -1.40 -9.33 10.06
N THR A 39 -2.17 -10.41 9.95
CA THR A 39 -1.62 -11.79 10.05
C THR A 39 -2.07 -12.66 8.89
N ALA A 40 -1.14 -13.34 8.21
CA ALA A 40 -1.52 -14.14 7.04
C ALA A 40 -2.28 -15.42 7.43
N HIS A 41 -1.88 -16.19 8.46
CA HIS A 41 -2.48 -17.52 8.71
C HIS A 41 -2.56 -17.94 10.19
N ASN A 42 -2.50 -17.04 11.18
CA ASN A 42 -2.77 -17.38 12.60
C ASN A 42 -3.50 -16.23 13.27
N ARG A 43 -4.65 -16.51 13.91
CA ARG A 43 -5.49 -15.50 14.56
C ARG A 43 -4.88 -15.07 15.90
N CYS A 44 -4.81 -13.76 16.15
CA CYS A 44 -4.71 -13.23 17.51
C CYS A 44 -6.03 -13.54 18.25
N PRO A 45 -6.01 -14.22 19.41
CA PRO A 45 -7.23 -14.59 20.15
C PRO A 45 -8.10 -13.41 20.60
N GLN A 46 -7.59 -12.17 20.57
CA GLN A 46 -8.31 -10.98 21.04
C GLN A 46 -8.80 -10.05 19.90
N HIS A 47 -8.40 -10.29 18.64
CA HIS A 47 -8.94 -9.61 17.46
C HIS A 47 -8.83 -10.48 16.20
N PRO A 48 -9.93 -11.13 15.77
CA PRO A 48 -9.97 -11.82 14.49
C PRO A 48 -10.21 -10.80 13.35
N GLN A 49 -9.28 -9.89 13.12
CA GLN A 49 -9.31 -9.06 11.90
C GLN A 49 -8.73 -9.86 10.72
N SER A 50 -9.53 -10.75 10.16
CA SER A 50 -9.28 -11.29 8.84
C SER A 50 -9.80 -10.30 7.81
N CYS A 51 -8.91 -9.59 7.14
CA CYS A 51 -9.32 -8.72 6.05
C CYS A 51 -9.36 -9.48 4.72
N VAL A 52 -10.53 -9.47 4.09
CA VAL A 52 -10.69 -9.85 2.69
C VAL A 52 -10.72 -8.56 1.89
N VAL A 53 -9.72 -8.38 1.03
CA VAL A 53 -9.70 -7.28 0.07
C VAL A 53 -10.66 -7.66 -1.06
N GLU A 54 -11.87 -7.09 -1.06
CA GLU A 54 -12.73 -7.16 -2.24
C GLU A 54 -12.11 -6.33 -3.35
N LEU A 55 -12.03 -6.91 -4.55
CA LEU A 55 -11.48 -6.31 -5.75
C LEU A 55 -12.53 -6.36 -6.84
N ARG A 56 -13.20 -5.23 -7.11
CA ARG A 56 -14.08 -5.13 -8.28
C ARG A 56 -13.36 -4.58 -9.50
N TYR A 57 -12.30 -5.24 -9.95
CA TYR A 57 -11.67 -4.91 -11.22
C TYR A 57 -12.52 -5.39 -12.40
N ARG A 58 -13.37 -4.52 -12.96
CA ARG A 58 -14.03 -4.76 -14.25
C ARG A 58 -13.25 -4.10 -15.37
N HIS A 59 -12.33 -4.86 -15.98
CA HIS A 59 -11.70 -4.47 -17.23
C HIS A 59 -12.36 -5.18 -18.40
N SER A 60 -12.82 -4.40 -19.38
CA SER A 60 -13.36 -4.90 -20.64
C SER A 60 -12.19 -5.13 -21.61
N GLY A 61 -11.41 -6.17 -21.36
CA GLY A 61 -10.35 -6.70 -22.24
C GLY A 61 -8.95 -6.55 -21.64
N SER A 62 -8.14 -7.61 -21.60
CA SER A 62 -6.75 -7.64 -21.10
C SER A 62 -6.00 -6.30 -21.20
N LEU A 63 -5.42 -5.81 -20.10
CA LEU A 63 -4.32 -4.85 -20.19
C LEU A 63 -3.25 -5.56 -21.01
N GLY A 64 -3.10 -5.18 -22.28
CA GLY A 64 -2.13 -5.81 -23.16
C GLY A 64 -0.79 -5.88 -22.44
N THR A 65 -0.15 -7.05 -22.46
CA THR A 65 1.02 -7.46 -21.69
C THR A 65 2.29 -6.61 -21.90
N GLN A 66 2.17 -5.40 -22.47
CA GLN A 66 3.25 -4.49 -22.82
C GLN A 66 2.97 -3.01 -22.50
N GLU A 67 1.78 -2.61 -22.02
CA GLU A 67 1.55 -1.21 -21.61
C GLU A 67 1.78 -1.03 -20.10
N GLU A 68 2.83 -0.27 -19.76
CA GLU A 68 3.15 0.12 -18.39
C GLU A 68 2.06 1.05 -17.82
N VAL A 69 1.26 0.54 -16.89
CA VAL A 69 0.22 1.33 -16.21
C VAL A 69 0.69 1.75 -14.84
N TYR A 70 0.86 3.06 -14.64
CA TYR A 70 1.28 3.64 -13.38
C TYR A 70 0.06 4.08 -12.55
N ILE A 71 0.02 3.65 -11.29
CA ILE A 71 -1.01 4.05 -10.33
C ILE A 71 -0.32 4.70 -9.13
N ALA A 72 -0.67 5.97 -8.88
CA ALA A 72 -0.22 6.69 -7.70
C ALA A 72 -0.94 6.16 -6.46
N LEU A 73 -0.21 6.00 -5.36
CA LEU A 73 -0.75 5.52 -4.09
C LEU A 73 -0.39 6.49 -2.96
N LEU A 74 -1.40 7.20 -2.45
CA LEU A 74 -1.26 8.30 -1.50
C LEU A 74 -1.82 7.90 -0.13
N GLY A 75 -0.95 7.81 0.88
CA GLY A 75 -1.38 7.52 2.24
C GLY A 75 -0.22 7.41 3.22
N PRO A 76 -0.51 7.23 4.52
CA PRO A 76 0.49 7.16 5.58
C PRO A 76 1.21 5.81 5.65
N GLY A 77 0.76 4.80 4.91
CA GLY A 77 1.25 3.43 5.07
C GLY A 77 0.47 2.65 6.12
N ASP A 78 -0.81 2.99 6.29
CA ASP A 78 -1.77 2.27 7.10
C ASP A 78 -2.22 0.97 6.43
N TYR A 79 -3.08 0.22 7.11
CA TYR A 79 -3.63 -1.02 6.63
C TYR A 79 -4.24 -0.87 5.21
N GLU A 80 -5.08 0.14 5.00
CA GLU A 80 -5.72 0.47 3.73
C GLU A 80 -4.71 0.69 2.61
N TYR A 81 -3.62 1.39 2.92
CA TYR A 81 -2.54 1.63 1.99
C TYR A 81 -1.88 0.33 1.54
N ILE A 82 -1.59 -0.60 2.46
CA ILE A 82 -0.96 -1.88 2.12
C ILE A 82 -1.91 -2.78 1.33
N ALA A 83 -3.20 -2.80 1.68
CA ALA A 83 -4.20 -3.49 0.87
C ALA A 83 -4.22 -2.93 -0.57
N ALA A 84 -4.30 -1.62 -0.73
CA ALA A 84 -4.28 -0.97 -2.04
C ALA A 84 -2.96 -1.19 -2.80
N PHE A 85 -1.83 -1.26 -2.11
CA PHE A 85 -0.55 -1.63 -2.70
C PHE A 85 -0.62 -3.02 -3.34
N LEU A 86 -1.10 -4.03 -2.61
CA LEU A 86 -1.22 -5.40 -3.10
C LEU A 86 -2.22 -5.49 -4.28
N VAL A 87 -3.29 -4.70 -4.23
CA VAL A 87 -4.27 -4.57 -5.33
C VAL A 87 -3.60 -4.11 -6.62
N ILE A 88 -2.82 -3.03 -6.57
CA ILE A 88 -2.14 -2.49 -7.74
C ILE A 88 -1.15 -3.51 -8.30
N VAL A 89 -0.39 -4.18 -7.41
CA VAL A 89 0.57 -5.22 -7.80
C VAL A 89 -0.12 -6.41 -8.46
N ALA A 90 -1.21 -6.91 -7.86
CA ALA A 90 -1.99 -8.04 -8.38
C ALA A 90 -2.67 -7.73 -9.72
N ALA A 91 -3.03 -6.47 -9.97
CA ALA A 91 -3.55 -6.01 -11.25
C ALA A 91 -2.48 -5.88 -12.35
N GLY A 92 -1.21 -6.16 -12.05
CA GLY A 92 -0.11 -6.00 -13.02
C GLY A 92 0.32 -4.55 -13.25
N ALA A 93 -0.25 -3.59 -12.49
CA ALA A 93 0.12 -2.19 -12.57
C ALA A 93 1.40 -1.91 -11.76
N ILE A 94 1.95 -0.70 -11.97
CA ILE A 94 3.17 -0.19 -11.35
C ILE A 94 2.75 0.76 -10.23
N VAL A 95 3.19 0.46 -9.00
CA VAL A 95 2.88 1.30 -7.84
C VAL A 95 3.79 2.52 -7.83
N VAL A 96 3.21 3.68 -7.56
CA VAL A 96 3.95 4.93 -7.35
C VAL A 96 3.58 5.50 -5.97
N PRO A 97 4.30 5.09 -4.89
CA PRO A 97 4.09 5.61 -3.55
C PRO A 97 4.28 7.13 -3.46
N ILE A 98 3.28 7.84 -2.95
CA ILE A 98 3.35 9.27 -2.67
C ILE A 98 3.19 9.46 -1.16
N TYR A 99 4.16 10.14 -0.55
CA TYR A 99 4.11 10.47 0.86
C TYR A 99 2.95 11.43 1.14
N HIS A 100 2.08 11.06 2.09
CA HIS A 100 0.89 11.85 2.43
C HIS A 100 1.19 13.27 2.90
N ALA A 101 2.37 13.58 3.46
CA ALA A 101 2.70 14.92 3.91
C ALA A 101 3.30 15.82 2.80
N LEU A 102 3.55 15.29 1.59
CA LEU A 102 4.06 16.11 0.48
C LEU A 102 3.05 17.17 0.04
N PRO A 103 3.49 18.35 -0.42
CA PRO A 103 2.62 19.32 -1.06
C PRO A 103 1.90 18.73 -2.27
N VAL A 104 0.67 19.19 -2.54
CA VAL A 104 -0.12 18.75 -3.70
C VAL A 104 0.62 19.00 -5.02
N SER A 105 1.36 20.11 -5.12
CA SER A 105 2.19 20.45 -6.29
C SER A 105 3.27 19.41 -6.58
N GLU A 106 3.90 18.85 -5.55
CA GLU A 106 4.89 17.78 -5.69
C GLU A 106 4.24 16.45 -6.06
N ALA A 107 3.11 16.11 -5.42
CA ALA A 107 2.33 14.94 -5.78
C ALA A 107 1.86 15.00 -7.25
N LEU A 108 1.42 16.18 -7.70
CA LEU A 108 1.08 16.46 -9.10
C LEU A 108 2.27 16.25 -10.02
N TYR A 109 3.44 16.76 -9.64
CA TYR A 109 4.67 16.57 -10.41
C TYR A 109 5.00 15.08 -10.55
N TYR A 110 4.97 14.30 -9.47
CA TYR A 110 5.25 12.85 -9.50
C TYR A 110 4.28 12.11 -10.42
N THR A 111 2.98 12.36 -10.22
CA THR A 111 1.91 11.71 -10.98
C THR A 111 2.01 12.02 -12.47
N LYS A 112 2.33 13.27 -12.84
CA LYS A 112 2.57 13.66 -14.24
C LYS A 112 3.86 13.09 -14.81
N LYS A 113 4.94 13.06 -14.02
CA LYS A 113 6.27 12.66 -14.47
C LYS A 113 6.30 11.19 -14.94
N VAL A 114 5.55 10.33 -14.28
CA VAL A 114 5.40 8.90 -14.64
C VAL A 114 4.22 8.63 -15.57
N GLY A 115 3.36 9.63 -15.84
CA GLY A 115 2.16 9.44 -16.65
C GLY A 115 1.11 8.54 -15.97
N ALA A 116 0.96 8.64 -14.65
CA ALA A 116 -0.02 7.82 -13.92
C ALA A 116 -1.46 8.11 -14.36
N VAL A 117 -2.25 7.05 -14.46
CA VAL A 117 -3.62 7.09 -14.97
C VAL A 117 -4.66 7.25 -13.86
N ALA A 118 -4.27 6.95 -12.63
CA ALA A 118 -5.12 7.08 -11.45
C ALA A 118 -4.29 7.35 -10.19
N VAL A 119 -4.96 7.86 -9.16
CA VAL A 119 -4.47 7.89 -7.77
C VAL A 119 -5.45 7.17 -6.87
N LEU A 120 -4.93 6.23 -6.07
CA LEU A 120 -5.63 5.66 -4.93
C LEU A 120 -5.17 6.37 -3.66
N TYR A 121 -6.09 6.74 -2.77
CA TYR A 121 -5.73 7.48 -1.56
C TYR A 121 -6.50 7.07 -0.30
N SER A 122 -5.80 6.96 0.84
CA SER A 122 -6.39 6.64 2.14
C SER A 122 -7.40 7.71 2.58
N ALA A 123 -8.34 7.35 3.45
CA ALA A 123 -9.34 8.28 3.99
C ALA A 123 -8.73 9.52 4.67
N SER A 124 -7.57 9.35 5.32
CA SER A 124 -6.77 10.45 5.92
C SER A 124 -6.28 11.49 4.90
N CYS A 125 -6.30 11.17 3.60
CA CYS A 125 -5.82 11.99 2.51
C CYS A 125 -6.93 12.52 1.60
N LEU A 126 -8.21 12.47 2.02
CA LEU A 126 -9.38 12.75 1.17
C LEU A 126 -9.27 14.06 0.39
N LYS A 127 -9.06 15.18 1.08
CA LYS A 127 -8.92 16.51 0.45
C LYS A 127 -7.79 16.55 -0.58
N LYS A 128 -6.64 15.97 -0.24
CA LYS A 128 -5.44 15.97 -1.09
C LYS A 128 -5.61 15.07 -2.32
N GLY A 129 -6.26 13.93 -2.16
CA GLY A 129 -6.57 13.00 -3.25
C GLY A 129 -7.54 13.61 -4.26
N GLU A 130 -8.60 14.27 -3.77
CA GLU A 130 -9.58 14.99 -4.59
C GLU A 130 -8.92 16.15 -5.34
N GLU A 131 -8.18 17.00 -4.63
CA GLU A 131 -7.47 18.14 -5.22
C GLU A 131 -6.45 17.69 -6.29
N LEU A 132 -5.73 16.59 -6.05
CA LEU A 132 -4.82 16.00 -7.03
C LEU A 132 -5.57 15.55 -8.30
N GLY A 133 -6.73 14.89 -8.14
CA GLY A 133 -7.59 14.48 -9.25
C GLY A 133 -8.12 15.64 -10.07
N GLU A 134 -8.65 16.67 -9.41
CA GLU A 134 -9.17 17.89 -10.05
C GLU A 134 -8.08 18.60 -10.86
N ASN A 135 -6.90 18.78 -10.28
CA ASN A 135 -5.78 19.44 -10.94
C ASN A 135 -5.29 18.66 -12.18
N LEU A 136 -5.28 17.32 -12.13
CA LEU A 136 -4.88 16.50 -13.29
C LEU A 136 -5.90 16.55 -14.41
N ASN A 137 -7.20 16.49 -14.06
CA ASN A 137 -8.29 16.66 -15.01
C ASN A 137 -8.25 18.04 -15.68
N ALA A 138 -8.00 19.11 -14.91
CA ALA A 138 -7.87 20.47 -15.42
C ALA A 138 -6.69 20.65 -16.39
N THR A 139 -5.66 19.81 -16.31
CA THR A 139 -4.51 19.83 -17.23
C THR A 139 -4.72 19.04 -18.53
N GLY A 140 -5.97 18.66 -18.83
CA GLY A 140 -6.35 17.99 -20.07
C GLY A 140 -6.37 16.46 -19.99
N ASN A 141 -6.05 15.87 -18.83
CA ASN A 141 -6.19 14.43 -18.61
C ASN A 141 -7.59 14.10 -18.09
N LEU A 142 -8.62 14.31 -18.92
CA LEU A 142 -10.04 14.16 -18.56
C LEU A 142 -10.45 12.74 -18.11
N THR A 143 -9.56 11.76 -18.25
CA THR A 143 -9.80 10.36 -17.87
C THR A 143 -9.17 9.97 -16.53
N PHE A 144 -8.43 10.89 -15.88
CA PHE A 144 -7.72 10.58 -14.65
C PHE A 144 -8.71 10.26 -13.51
N GLN A 145 -8.48 9.14 -12.82
CA GLN A 145 -9.34 8.71 -11.71
C GLN A 145 -8.67 8.98 -10.36
N ALA A 146 -9.38 9.69 -9.49
CA ALA A 146 -9.03 9.79 -8.07
C ALA A 146 -9.98 8.88 -7.28
N ILE A 147 -9.43 7.84 -6.66
CA ILE A 147 -10.19 6.78 -6.00
C ILE A 147 -9.85 6.77 -4.51
N ASN A 148 -10.85 7.07 -3.69
CA ASN A 148 -10.71 6.94 -2.25
C ASN A 148 -10.73 5.46 -1.83
N ILE A 149 -9.71 5.04 -1.08
CA ILE A 149 -9.68 3.75 -0.40
C ILE A 149 -10.58 3.88 0.83
N ARG A 150 -11.67 3.13 0.84
CA ARG A 150 -12.66 3.16 1.91
C ARG A 150 -12.51 1.95 2.82
N PRO A 151 -12.55 2.11 4.15
CA PRO A 151 -12.71 0.96 5.01
C PRO A 151 -14.10 0.34 4.79
N LEU A 152 -14.17 -0.99 4.73
CA LEU A 152 -15.40 -1.77 4.56
C LEU A 152 -15.94 -2.16 5.93
N VAL A 153 -16.36 -1.17 6.67
CA VAL A 153 -16.93 -1.40 8.00
C VAL A 153 -18.33 -2.02 7.82
N LEU A 154 -18.56 -3.22 8.37
CA LEU A 154 -19.87 -3.88 8.50
C LEU A 154 -20.57 -4.34 7.20
N GLN A 155 -19.83 -4.72 6.14
CA GLN A 155 -20.46 -5.39 4.96
C GLN A 155 -20.30 -6.90 5.04
N GLU A 156 -20.99 -7.66 4.18
CA GLU A 156 -20.74 -9.10 4.06
C GLU A 156 -19.44 -9.31 3.27
N LEU A 157 -18.58 -10.21 3.77
CA LEU A 157 -17.40 -10.65 3.04
C LEU A 157 -17.82 -11.26 1.72
N VAL A 158 -17.12 -10.93 0.64
CA VAL A 158 -17.23 -11.71 -0.59
C VAL A 158 -16.78 -13.14 -0.27
N PRO A 159 -17.62 -14.16 -0.54
CA PRO A 159 -17.22 -15.54 -0.38
C PRO A 159 -15.91 -15.79 -1.11
N LYS A 160 -14.97 -16.55 -0.51
CA LYS A 160 -13.66 -16.81 -1.11
C LYS A 160 -13.77 -17.35 -2.54
N ASP A 161 -14.83 -18.12 -2.82
CA ASP A 161 -15.11 -18.70 -4.13
C ASP A 161 -15.45 -17.65 -5.20
N ASN A 162 -15.81 -16.43 -4.80
CA ASN A 162 -16.09 -15.29 -5.68
C ASN A 162 -14.87 -14.37 -5.84
N LEU A 163 -13.77 -14.60 -5.10
CA LEU A 163 -12.53 -13.84 -5.26
C LEU A 163 -11.77 -14.38 -6.47
N VAL A 164 -12.02 -13.78 -7.63
CA VAL A 164 -11.22 -14.02 -8.83
C VAL A 164 -10.00 -13.12 -8.79
N ILE A 165 -8.88 -13.65 -8.30
CA ILE A 165 -7.58 -13.07 -8.64
C ILE A 165 -7.34 -13.46 -10.10
N SER A 166 -7.33 -12.47 -11.00
CA SER A 166 -7.06 -12.67 -12.44
C SER A 166 -5.59 -13.08 -12.64
N SER A 167 -5.20 -14.25 -12.16
CA SER A 167 -3.86 -14.82 -12.22
C SER A 167 -3.59 -15.62 -13.50
N THR A 168 -4.50 -15.55 -14.49
CA THR A 168 -4.38 -16.33 -15.73
C THR A 168 -3.25 -15.85 -16.65
N GLU A 169 -2.75 -14.63 -16.45
CA GLU A 169 -1.65 -14.07 -17.24
C GLU A 169 -0.36 -13.99 -16.42
N TYR A 170 0.71 -14.54 -16.98
CA TYR A 170 2.05 -14.45 -16.41
C TYR A 170 2.52 -12.98 -16.44
N LEU A 171 2.75 -12.41 -15.26
CA LEU A 171 3.36 -11.09 -15.13
C LEU A 171 4.88 -11.25 -15.18
N ASP A 172 5.52 -10.71 -16.23
CA ASP A 172 6.97 -10.79 -16.39
C ASP A 172 7.69 -10.09 -15.22
N PRO A 173 8.52 -10.82 -14.43
CA PRO A 173 9.24 -10.27 -13.29
C PRO A 173 10.27 -9.20 -13.68
N ASN A 174 10.71 -9.15 -14.95
CA ASN A 174 11.65 -8.15 -15.45
C ASN A 174 10.99 -6.81 -15.77
N LEU A 175 9.67 -6.78 -15.94
CA LEU A 175 8.92 -5.54 -16.10
C LEU A 175 8.85 -4.77 -14.78
N LEU A 176 8.36 -3.54 -14.85
CA LEU A 176 8.29 -2.66 -13.69
C LEU A 176 7.20 -3.10 -12.71
N GLY A 177 7.47 -2.91 -11.42
CA GLY A 177 6.49 -3.12 -10.35
C GLY A 177 6.36 -1.94 -9.39
N LEU A 178 7.40 -1.12 -9.26
CA LEU A 178 7.46 -0.06 -8.27
C LEU A 178 8.31 1.13 -8.78
N VAL A 179 7.84 2.35 -8.56
CA VAL A 179 8.62 3.57 -8.79
C VAL A 179 8.70 4.38 -7.51
N ILE A 180 9.92 4.68 -7.07
CA ILE A 180 10.17 5.50 -5.88
C ILE A 180 10.86 6.79 -6.27
N PHE A 181 10.28 7.91 -5.85
CA PHE A 181 10.91 9.22 -6.01
C PHE A 181 11.96 9.45 -4.93
N THR A 182 13.13 9.93 -5.35
CA THR A 182 14.26 10.23 -4.47
C THR A 182 14.66 11.69 -4.65
N SER A 183 14.93 12.37 -3.53
CA SER A 183 15.26 13.81 -3.50
C SER A 183 16.48 14.17 -4.34
N GLY A 184 17.35 13.20 -4.64
CA GLY A 184 18.59 13.43 -5.38
C GLY A 184 19.57 14.32 -4.60
N THR A 185 20.86 14.00 -4.65
CA THR A 185 21.89 14.88 -4.07
C THR A 185 22.29 16.02 -5.00
N THR A 186 21.90 15.94 -6.28
CA THR A 186 22.19 16.90 -7.34
C THR A 186 21.03 16.96 -8.34
N GLY A 187 20.38 18.12 -8.43
CA GLY A 187 19.35 18.40 -9.44
C GLY A 187 17.92 17.96 -9.07
N PRO A 188 17.00 17.93 -10.05
CA PRO A 188 15.59 17.62 -9.81
C PRO A 188 15.38 16.17 -9.35
N LEU A 189 14.29 15.96 -8.62
CA LEU A 189 13.82 14.66 -8.12
C LEU A 189 13.88 13.57 -9.19
N LYS A 190 14.44 12.40 -8.84
CA LYS A 190 14.63 11.26 -9.74
C LYS A 190 13.67 10.13 -9.39
N ALA A 191 13.04 9.56 -10.41
CA ALA A 191 12.25 8.34 -10.29
C ALA A 191 13.20 7.13 -10.38
N ALA A 192 13.37 6.42 -9.26
CA ALA A 192 14.02 5.12 -9.24
C ALA A 192 13.00 4.06 -9.67
N VAL A 193 13.31 3.40 -10.79
CA VAL A 193 12.42 2.43 -11.41
C VAL A 193 12.86 1.02 -10.99
N ILE A 194 11.95 0.25 -10.42
CA ILE A 194 12.24 -1.03 -9.76
C ILE A 194 11.45 -2.14 -10.45
N ARG A 195 12.16 -3.22 -10.80
CA ARG A 195 11.60 -4.43 -11.41
C ARG A 195 10.58 -5.09 -10.49
N ARG A 196 9.58 -5.75 -11.05
CA ARG A 196 8.56 -6.50 -10.32
C ARG A 196 9.16 -7.62 -9.48
N ALA A 197 10.24 -8.24 -9.95
CA ALA A 197 10.98 -9.25 -9.21
C ALA A 197 11.37 -8.81 -7.79
N TYR A 198 11.68 -7.52 -7.59
CA TYR A 198 12.00 -6.94 -6.27
C TYR A 198 10.96 -7.26 -5.20
N LEU A 199 9.68 -7.31 -5.57
CA LEU A 199 8.58 -7.54 -4.65
C LEU A 199 8.59 -8.95 -4.04
N ASN A 200 9.29 -9.90 -4.67
CA ASN A 200 9.45 -11.27 -4.20
C ASN A 200 10.91 -11.58 -3.80
N GLU A 201 11.89 -11.08 -4.54
CA GLU A 201 13.32 -11.30 -4.29
C GLU A 201 13.76 -10.74 -2.94
N ILE A 202 13.39 -9.49 -2.61
CA ILE A 202 13.80 -8.87 -1.34
C ILE A 202 13.21 -9.56 -0.11
N PRO A 203 11.90 -9.90 -0.07
CA PRO A 203 11.36 -10.69 1.03
C PRO A 203 12.09 -12.02 1.25
N LEU A 204 12.39 -12.76 0.18
CA LEU A 204 13.14 -14.02 0.26
C LEU A 204 14.54 -13.82 0.81
N GLU A 205 15.28 -12.83 0.29
CA GLU A 205 16.62 -12.51 0.80
C GLU A 205 16.61 -12.08 2.27
N LEU A 206 15.59 -11.34 2.69
CA LEU A 206 15.47 -10.85 4.07
C LEU A 206 14.96 -11.92 5.03
N GLU A 207 14.12 -12.85 4.58
CA GLU A 207 13.76 -14.04 5.34
C GLU A 207 15.03 -14.82 5.71
N ASP A 208 15.89 -15.10 4.72
CA ASP A 208 17.16 -15.81 4.93
C ASP A 208 18.14 -15.02 5.82
N LEU A 209 18.26 -13.70 5.63
CA LEU A 209 19.24 -12.87 6.32
C LEU A 209 18.84 -12.52 7.76
N ARG A 210 17.54 -12.32 8.02
CA ARG A 210 17.01 -11.81 9.29
C ARG A 210 16.28 -12.86 10.11
N ASP A 211 16.07 -14.05 9.54
CA ASP A 211 15.40 -15.18 10.17
C ASP A 211 13.99 -14.85 10.66
N PHE A 212 13.26 -14.00 9.93
CA PHE A 212 11.90 -13.61 10.31
C PHE A 212 10.97 -14.83 10.35
N LYS A 213 10.13 -14.91 11.38
CA LYS A 213 9.21 -16.02 11.64
C LYS A 213 7.77 -15.56 11.60
N LYS A 214 6.85 -16.50 11.36
CA LYS A 214 5.40 -16.26 11.38
C LYS A 214 4.89 -15.64 12.69
N ASP A 215 5.56 -15.91 13.81
CA ASP A 215 5.16 -15.39 15.13
C ASP A 215 5.80 -14.03 15.44
N ASP A 216 6.60 -13.47 14.52
CA ASP A 216 7.13 -12.13 14.68
C ASP A 216 6.05 -11.06 14.53
N CYS A 217 6.27 -9.93 15.20
CA CYS A 217 5.46 -8.73 15.09
C CYS A 217 6.35 -7.50 14.99
N ILE A 218 6.19 -6.73 13.90
CA ILE A 218 6.89 -5.45 13.70
C ILE A 218 5.99 -4.27 14.02
N LEU A 219 6.50 -3.31 14.81
CA LEU A 219 5.91 -1.98 14.91
C LEU A 219 6.41 -1.12 13.73
N HIS A 220 5.55 -0.91 12.73
CA HIS A 220 5.87 -0.19 11.51
C HIS A 220 5.73 1.33 11.70
N LEU A 221 6.87 2.01 11.78
CA LEU A 221 6.96 3.47 11.93
C LEU A 221 7.58 4.18 10.72
N LEU A 222 8.04 3.38 9.74
CA LEU A 222 8.81 3.91 8.63
C LEU A 222 7.90 4.32 7.49
N SER A 223 8.37 5.30 6.74
CA SER A 223 7.68 5.79 5.56
C SER A 223 7.61 4.74 4.45
N VAL A 224 6.38 4.40 4.02
CA VAL A 224 6.11 3.48 2.89
C VAL A 224 6.52 4.04 1.51
N HIS A 225 6.75 5.34 1.38
CA HIS A 225 7.25 5.94 0.14
C HIS A 225 8.76 5.74 -0.09
N ARG A 226 9.44 5.04 0.81
CA ARG A 226 10.86 4.65 0.68
C ARG A 226 10.97 3.13 0.68
N VAL A 227 11.99 2.61 0.00
CA VAL A 227 12.26 1.16 -0.09
C VAL A 227 12.35 0.49 1.28
N THR A 228 12.85 1.19 2.30
CA THR A 228 12.95 0.64 3.66
C THR A 228 11.58 0.37 4.28
N GLY A 229 10.59 1.24 4.06
CA GLY A 229 9.25 1.05 4.59
C GLY A 229 8.58 -0.17 3.96
N ILE A 230 8.42 -0.18 2.64
CA ILE A 230 7.75 -1.28 1.94
C ILE A 230 8.63 -2.53 1.89
N GLY A 231 9.82 -2.44 1.31
CA GLY A 231 10.64 -3.60 0.97
C GLY A 231 11.30 -4.29 2.16
N VAL A 232 11.69 -3.54 3.20
CA VAL A 232 12.40 -4.13 4.36
C VAL A 232 11.46 -4.42 5.52
N ASN A 233 10.44 -3.59 5.76
CA ASN A 233 9.58 -3.74 6.93
C ASN A 233 8.22 -4.38 6.62
N ILE A 234 7.64 -4.17 5.43
CA ILE A 234 6.30 -4.70 5.13
C ILE A 234 6.40 -6.03 4.38
N LEU A 235 6.99 -6.03 3.19
CA LEU A 235 6.95 -7.20 2.31
C LEU A 235 7.50 -8.49 2.95
N PRO A 236 8.61 -8.50 3.72
CA PRO A 236 9.11 -9.72 4.36
C PRO A 236 8.13 -10.27 5.40
N PHE A 237 7.48 -9.40 6.16
CA PHE A 237 6.50 -9.80 7.17
C PHE A 237 5.23 -10.35 6.53
N LEU A 238 4.77 -9.75 5.42
CA LEU A 238 3.68 -10.32 4.62
C LEU A 238 4.04 -11.70 4.06
N PHE A 239 5.29 -11.86 3.61
CA PHE A 239 5.77 -13.08 2.95
C PHE A 239 5.83 -14.27 3.92
N VAL A 240 6.42 -14.10 5.11
CA VAL A 240 6.49 -15.15 6.14
C VAL A 240 5.17 -15.32 6.92
N GLY A 241 4.19 -14.45 6.67
CA GLY A 241 2.90 -14.44 7.34
C GLY A 241 2.91 -13.93 8.77
N ALA A 242 3.91 -13.11 9.10
CA ALA A 242 4.09 -12.43 10.38
C ALA A 242 3.11 -11.27 10.59
N SER A 243 3.15 -10.72 11.80
CA SER A 243 2.35 -9.59 12.24
C SER A 243 3.00 -8.25 11.89
N ILE A 244 2.20 -7.32 11.38
CA ILE A 244 2.60 -5.92 11.19
C ILE A 244 1.64 -5.07 11.97
N GLU A 245 2.14 -4.29 12.92
CA GLU A 245 1.40 -3.28 13.64
C GLU A 245 1.71 -1.89 13.08
N PHE A 246 0.69 -1.17 12.66
CA PHE A 246 0.81 0.21 12.23
C PHE A 246 0.71 1.15 13.43
N GLN A 247 1.48 2.24 13.44
CA GLN A 247 1.24 3.33 14.38
C GLN A 247 0.63 4.50 13.59
N GLY A 248 -0.66 4.76 13.84
CA GLY A 248 -1.35 5.88 13.24
C GLY A 248 -0.73 7.24 13.60
N GLY A 249 -0.67 8.14 12.61
CA GLY A 249 -0.28 9.53 12.82
C GLY A 249 1.22 9.81 12.72
N GLN A 250 1.65 10.92 13.31
CA GLN A 250 3.07 11.31 13.30
C GLN A 250 3.82 10.56 14.40
N PHE A 251 5.07 10.21 14.13
CA PHE A 251 5.93 9.57 15.13
C PHE A 251 6.06 10.43 16.40
N GLU A 252 5.73 9.82 17.54
CA GLU A 252 5.84 10.39 18.88
C GLU A 252 6.59 9.39 19.77
N SER A 253 7.66 9.85 20.41
CA SER A 253 8.63 8.97 21.07
C SER A 253 8.06 8.36 22.36
N ARG A 254 7.30 9.12 23.15
CA ARG A 254 6.67 8.60 24.37
C ARG A 254 5.66 7.51 24.04
N GLN A 255 4.77 7.75 23.07
CA GLN A 255 3.79 6.75 22.61
C GLN A 255 4.48 5.48 22.11
N THR A 256 5.54 5.62 21.33
CA THR A 256 6.33 4.48 20.84
C THR A 256 6.91 3.67 22.01
N TRP A 257 7.52 4.34 22.99
CA TRP A 257 8.06 3.65 24.17
C TRP A 257 6.99 2.97 25.01
N GLU A 258 5.85 3.62 25.24
CA GLU A 258 4.75 3.00 25.97
C GLU A 258 4.21 1.79 25.22
N ARG A 259 4.10 1.85 23.88
CA ARG A 259 3.68 0.70 23.08
C ARG A 259 4.67 -0.45 23.20
N LEU A 260 5.97 -0.18 23.08
CA LEU A 260 7.00 -1.23 23.20
C LEU A 260 7.01 -1.89 24.59
N ARG A 261 6.75 -1.13 25.67
CA ARG A 261 6.67 -1.68 27.04
C ARG A 261 5.52 -2.66 27.25
N GLN A 262 4.44 -2.55 26.47
CA GLN A 262 3.32 -3.49 26.55
C GLN A 262 3.68 -4.89 26.03
N GLY A 263 4.83 -5.04 25.35
CA GLY A 263 5.27 -6.32 24.79
C GLY A 263 4.55 -6.71 23.50
N GLY A 264 4.81 -7.92 23.01
CA GLY A 264 4.22 -8.47 21.79
C GLY A 264 4.87 -7.99 20.48
N VAL A 265 5.55 -6.85 20.47
CA VAL A 265 6.42 -6.43 19.34
C VAL A 265 7.76 -7.17 19.47
N THR A 266 8.11 -7.99 18.48
CA THR A 266 9.36 -8.76 18.46
C THR A 266 10.43 -8.08 17.61
N VAL A 267 10.02 -7.25 16.63
CA VAL A 267 10.93 -6.54 15.74
C VAL A 267 10.66 -5.04 15.79
N PHE A 268 11.74 -4.27 16.00
CA PHE A 268 11.72 -2.82 15.89
C PHE A 268 12.70 -2.37 14.82
N SER A 269 12.23 -1.56 13.87
CA SER A 269 13.03 -1.06 12.75
C SER A 269 12.94 0.46 12.66
N GLY A 270 14.07 1.12 12.90
CA GLY A 270 14.20 2.57 12.84
C GLY A 270 15.29 3.02 11.87
N VAL A 271 15.15 4.24 11.36
CA VAL A 271 16.27 4.98 10.76
C VAL A 271 17.10 5.66 11.86
N PRO A 272 18.38 6.03 11.64
CA PRO A 272 19.22 6.61 12.70
C PRO A 272 18.58 7.78 13.46
N THR A 273 17.88 8.67 12.76
CA THR A 273 17.19 9.81 13.37
C THR A 273 16.02 9.40 14.28
N LEU A 274 15.38 8.25 14.02
CA LEU A 274 14.30 7.74 14.85
C LEU A 274 14.85 7.29 16.21
N TYR A 275 15.97 6.56 16.22
CA TYR A 275 16.63 6.18 17.47
C TYR A 275 17.10 7.39 18.28
N VAL A 276 17.64 8.43 17.63
CA VAL A 276 18.01 9.68 18.31
C VAL A 276 16.81 10.37 18.96
N ARG A 277 15.63 10.34 18.33
CA ARG A 277 14.41 10.91 18.92
C ARG A 277 13.83 10.06 20.06
N MET A 278 14.27 8.81 20.21
CA MET A 278 13.85 7.90 21.27
C MET A 278 14.78 7.92 22.49
N MET A 279 15.99 8.46 22.35
CA MET A 279 16.92 8.69 23.47
C MET A 279 16.53 9.94 24.26
#